data_AF-A0A356FFH0-F1
#
_entry.id   AF-A0A356FFH0-F1
#
_cell.length_a   1.000
_cell.length_b   1.000
_cell.length_c   1.000
_cell.angle_alpha   90.00
_cell.angle_beta   90.00
_cell.angle_gamma   90.00
#
_symmetry.space_group_name_H-M   'P 1'
#
loop_
_entity.id
_entity.type
_entity.pdbx_description
1 polymer ?
#
loop_
_entity_poly.entity_id
_entity_poly.type
_entity_poly.pdbx_seq_one_letter_code
_entity_poly.pdbx_strand_id
1 'polypeptide(L)'
;MRLEFYSLMAAALISLVFSTATNACSVPVFRYALERWQPDTFQALVLHRGSLSAEQKKLIDTFDRSEGKNRANVELVTVDLDAAPPPELLSLLEKQKETELPRILLMPPPFTGSATPLWSGTLADKTSLAGFNAQVDSPVRRETVKRLLAGDSAVWICLESGNKEADDKAFKLLDTQLAKLGKELKLPEQTPEDLEDPDSQVRFEKLPVRIAFSTIRVSRDNSQEKGLIDQLMKTEDDLLEESGKPMVFPVFGRGRALWAYIGAGITEENIAEAAQFLIGPCSCQIKRQNPGSDLLLTADWEGSLEGLIETKDVELPPLSGLEGFTVDVDDSGISEGETAADVKLVAKTPEIPLAHEVEPDPAPPPATAPRAEKTDSPAEAPDPVEAADGSNPLQRNIIFLGIAGFALLAGITLLVRKKQ
;
A
#
# COMPACT_ATOMS: atom_id res chain seq x y z
N MET A 1 14.58 -43.77 25.17
CA MET A 1 14.49 -43.61 23.69
C MET A 1 13.08 -43.38 23.13
N ARG A 2 12.08 -44.28 23.22
CA ARG A 2 10.74 -43.99 22.64
C ARG A 2 9.90 -42.98 23.44
N LEU A 3 9.96 -43.01 24.77
CA LEU A 3 9.17 -42.11 25.63
C LEU A 3 9.68 -40.65 25.61
N GLU A 4 10.99 -40.46 25.50
CA GLU A 4 11.63 -39.14 25.44
C GLU A 4 11.35 -38.43 24.10
N PHE A 5 11.21 -39.20 23.01
CA PHE A 5 10.88 -38.66 21.69
C PHE A 5 9.45 -38.10 21.63
N TYR A 6 8.48 -38.76 22.28
CA TYR A 6 7.10 -38.26 22.38
C TYR A 6 6.99 -37.04 23.30
N SER A 7 7.82 -36.95 24.34
CA SER A 7 7.85 -35.79 25.25
C SER A 7 8.47 -34.56 24.58
N LEU A 8 9.53 -34.74 23.77
CA LEU A 8 10.13 -33.68 22.95
C LEU A 8 9.18 -33.21 21.85
N MET A 9 8.45 -34.11 21.19
CA MET A 9 7.42 -33.74 20.20
C MET A 9 6.24 -33.00 20.84
N ALA A 10 5.80 -33.40 22.03
CA ALA A 10 4.73 -32.70 22.75
C ALA A 10 5.17 -31.31 23.20
N ALA A 11 6.41 -31.16 23.71
CA ALA A 11 6.97 -29.86 24.08
C ALA A 11 7.18 -28.94 22.87
N ALA A 12 7.58 -29.50 21.71
CA ALA A 12 7.68 -28.76 20.45
C ALA A 12 6.30 -28.34 19.91
N LEU A 13 5.28 -29.19 20.01
CA LEU A 13 3.90 -28.83 19.63
C LEU A 13 3.32 -27.75 20.56
N ILE A 14 3.57 -27.85 21.86
CA ILE A 14 3.13 -26.84 22.84
C ILE A 14 3.84 -25.51 22.60
N SER A 15 5.15 -25.52 22.32
CA SER A 15 5.91 -24.30 21.99
C SER A 15 5.46 -23.66 20.68
N LEU A 16 5.02 -24.47 19.69
CA LEU A 16 4.48 -23.97 18.43
C LEU A 16 3.08 -23.34 18.59
N VAL A 17 2.27 -23.85 19.53
CA VAL A 17 0.95 -23.27 19.87
C VAL A 17 1.08 -21.97 20.66
N PHE A 18 2.18 -21.76 21.39
CA PHE A 18 2.44 -20.53 22.15
C PHE A 18 3.16 -19.42 21.35
N SER A 19 3.54 -19.64 20.09
CA SER A 19 4.37 -18.71 19.32
C SER A 19 3.63 -17.78 18.35
N THR A 20 2.29 -17.74 18.35
CA THR A 20 1.56 -16.87 17.38
C THR A 20 0.32 -16.19 17.96
N ALA A 21 0.41 -15.63 19.17
CA ALA A 21 -0.42 -14.47 19.51
C ALA A 21 0.35 -13.21 19.10
N THR A 22 0.55 -13.02 17.80
CA THR A 22 0.89 -11.68 17.29
C THR A 22 -0.34 -10.82 17.55
N ASN A 23 -0.26 -9.94 18.55
CA ASN A 23 -1.34 -9.04 18.91
C ASN A 23 -1.74 -8.25 17.66
N ALA A 24 -2.93 -8.55 17.12
CA ALA A 24 -3.50 -7.76 16.05
C ALA A 24 -3.87 -6.41 16.63
N CYS A 25 -3.48 -5.32 15.97
CA CYS A 25 -3.83 -3.98 16.40
C CYS A 25 -5.37 -3.88 16.47
N SER A 26 -5.90 -3.47 17.62
CA SER A 26 -7.34 -3.28 17.83
C SER A 26 -7.90 -2.09 17.03
N VAL A 27 -7.03 -1.28 16.42
CA VAL A 27 -7.42 -0.13 15.59
C VAL A 27 -8.01 -0.63 14.27
N PRO A 28 -9.20 -0.17 13.88
CA PRO A 28 -9.79 -0.49 12.59
C PRO A 28 -8.88 -0.16 11.41
N VAL A 29 -8.84 -1.01 10.37
CA VAL A 29 -8.00 -0.80 9.17
C VAL A 29 -8.17 0.59 8.58
N PHE A 30 -9.41 1.07 8.43
CA PHE A 30 -9.67 2.39 7.83
C PHE A 30 -9.08 3.53 8.66
N ARG A 31 -9.14 3.41 9.99
CA ARG A 31 -8.63 4.41 10.92
C ARG A 31 -7.12 4.35 10.93
N TYR A 32 -6.53 3.17 11.10
CA TYR A 32 -5.09 2.98 11.07
C TYR A 32 -4.48 3.56 9.79
N ALA A 33 -5.09 3.27 8.63
CA ALA A 33 -4.69 3.81 7.34
C ALA A 33 -4.74 5.34 7.28
N LEU A 34 -5.79 5.96 7.83
CA LEU A 34 -5.91 7.41 7.87
C LEU A 34 -4.85 8.06 8.79
N GLU A 35 -4.61 7.43 9.94
CA GLU A 35 -3.76 8.02 10.98
C GLU A 35 -2.25 7.81 10.73
N ARG A 36 -1.88 6.73 10.03
CA ARG A 36 -0.49 6.25 9.98
C ARG A 36 0.06 6.00 8.59
N TRP A 37 -0.76 5.62 7.61
CA TRP A 37 -0.24 5.34 6.28
C TRP A 37 -0.13 6.60 5.45
N GLN A 38 1.10 6.95 5.09
CA GLN A 38 1.35 7.99 4.11
C GLN A 38 0.84 7.55 2.73
N PRO A 39 0.23 8.44 1.93
CA PRO A 39 -0.14 8.13 0.56
C PRO A 39 1.10 7.75 -0.26
N ASP A 40 0.96 6.81 -1.20
CA ASP A 40 2.05 6.54 -2.14
C ASP A 40 2.24 7.75 -3.06
N THR A 41 3.50 8.07 -3.35
CA THR A 41 3.89 9.25 -4.13
C THR A 41 3.93 8.90 -5.62
N PHE A 42 3.11 9.60 -6.41
CA PHE A 42 3.17 9.60 -7.87
C PHE A 42 4.34 10.48 -8.33
N GLN A 43 4.90 10.21 -9.51
CA GLN A 43 6.01 11.00 -10.05
C GLN A 43 5.60 11.74 -11.32
N ALA A 44 5.77 13.06 -11.32
CA ALA A 44 5.70 13.91 -12.50
C ALA A 44 7.10 14.10 -13.07
N LEU A 45 7.51 13.21 -14.00
CA LEU A 45 8.82 13.23 -14.63
C LEU A 45 8.86 14.29 -15.74
N VAL A 46 9.60 15.37 -15.54
CA VAL A 46 9.85 16.40 -16.54
C VAL A 46 11.11 16.03 -17.33
N LEU A 47 10.90 15.55 -18.55
CA LEU A 47 11.96 15.11 -19.44
C LEU A 47 12.40 16.27 -20.34
N HIS A 48 13.71 16.51 -20.38
CA HIS A 48 14.31 17.53 -21.22
C HIS A 48 15.70 17.10 -21.73
N ARG A 49 16.29 17.91 -22.62
CA ARG A 49 17.68 17.76 -23.06
C ARG A 49 18.43 19.07 -22.83
N GLY A 50 19.55 18.99 -22.15
CA GLY A 50 20.32 20.15 -21.76
C GLY A 50 19.56 21.07 -20.81
N SER A 51 19.94 22.35 -20.76
CA SER A 51 19.41 23.30 -19.77
C SER A 51 17.98 23.78 -20.11
N LEU A 52 17.10 23.74 -19.11
CA LEU A 52 15.77 24.35 -19.18
C LEU A 52 15.85 25.88 -19.22
N SER A 53 15.03 26.51 -20.06
CA SER A 53 14.89 27.96 -20.14
C SER A 53 14.26 28.55 -18.86
N ALA A 54 14.44 29.85 -18.64
CA ALA A 54 13.83 30.52 -17.49
C ALA A 54 12.29 30.44 -17.51
N GLU A 55 11.68 30.45 -18.70
CA GLU A 55 10.24 30.29 -18.88
C GLU A 55 9.80 28.86 -18.54
N GLN A 56 10.56 27.84 -18.95
CA GLN A 56 10.26 26.44 -18.63
C GLN A 56 10.39 26.16 -17.14
N LYS A 57 11.40 26.74 -16.46
CA LYS A 57 11.53 26.64 -15.00
C LYS A 57 10.34 27.26 -14.28
N LYS A 58 9.92 28.45 -14.71
CA LYS A 58 8.72 29.09 -14.16
C LYS A 58 7.45 28.28 -14.42
N LEU A 59 7.36 27.61 -15.58
CA LEU A 59 6.26 26.68 -15.84
C LEU A 59 6.29 25.52 -14.86
N ILE A 60 7.44 24.87 -14.64
CA ILE A 60 7.60 23.76 -13.69
C ILE A 60 7.06 24.12 -12.30
N ASP A 61 7.37 25.31 -11.79
CA ASP A 61 6.86 25.79 -10.50
C ASP A 61 5.31 25.80 -10.43
N THR A 62 4.61 25.96 -11.57
CA THR A 62 3.14 25.91 -11.62
C THR A 62 2.57 24.49 -11.66
N PHE A 63 3.36 23.52 -12.13
CA PHE A 63 3.03 22.10 -12.12
C PHE A 63 3.34 21.45 -10.77
N ASP A 64 4.19 22.06 -9.96
CA ASP A 64 4.54 21.54 -8.65
C ASP A 64 3.29 21.44 -7.75
N ARG A 65 3.17 20.30 -7.08
CA ARG A 65 2.08 19.92 -6.17
C ARG A 65 2.63 19.42 -4.84
N SER A 66 3.93 19.62 -4.58
CA SER A 66 4.58 19.20 -3.33
C SER A 66 4.09 19.99 -2.12
N GLU A 67 3.73 21.27 -2.31
CA GLU A 67 3.38 22.21 -1.26
C GLU A 67 2.14 23.08 -1.59
N GLY A 68 1.64 23.80 -0.58
CA GLY A 68 0.59 24.80 -0.72
C GLY A 68 -0.84 24.25 -0.79
N LYS A 69 -1.78 25.09 -1.20
CA LYS A 69 -3.23 24.77 -1.17
C LYS A 69 -3.66 23.67 -2.15
N ASN A 70 -2.85 23.43 -3.18
CA ASN A 70 -3.10 22.40 -4.20
C ASN A 70 -2.15 21.22 -4.02
N ARG A 71 -1.68 20.99 -2.78
CA ARG A 71 -0.81 19.87 -2.47
C ARG A 71 -1.46 18.55 -2.87
N ALA A 72 -0.73 17.70 -3.56
CA ALA A 72 -1.13 16.35 -3.92
C ALA A 72 -0.02 15.37 -3.60
N ASN A 73 -0.30 14.07 -3.58
CA ASN A 73 0.71 13.02 -3.48
C ASN A 73 1.46 12.83 -4.82
N VAL A 74 2.02 13.92 -5.36
CA VAL A 74 2.86 13.95 -6.57
C VAL A 74 4.17 14.65 -6.24
N GLU A 75 5.27 14.03 -6.63
CA GLU A 75 6.59 14.62 -6.66
C GLU A 75 6.99 14.97 -8.09
N LEU A 76 7.50 16.18 -8.31
CA LEU A 76 8.02 16.60 -9.60
C LEU A 76 9.52 16.30 -9.67
N VAL A 77 9.94 15.57 -10.71
CA VAL A 77 11.33 15.15 -10.91
C VAL A 77 11.80 15.56 -12.29
N THR A 78 12.85 16.36 -12.39
CA THR A 78 13.45 16.73 -13.68
C THR A 78 14.50 15.72 -14.11
N VAL A 79 14.45 15.27 -15.36
CA VAL A 79 15.41 14.32 -15.94
C VAL A 79 16.00 14.90 -17.23
N ASP A 80 17.31 15.12 -17.21
CA ASP A 80 18.07 15.44 -18.41
C ASP A 80 18.46 14.14 -19.15
N LEU A 81 17.88 13.95 -20.33
CA LEU A 81 18.11 12.77 -21.15
C LEU A 81 19.54 12.69 -21.71
N ASP A 82 20.30 13.79 -21.68
CA ASP A 82 21.71 13.80 -22.09
C ASP A 82 22.67 13.48 -20.92
N ALA A 83 22.17 13.44 -19.69
CA ALA A 83 22.95 13.24 -18.46
C ALA A 83 22.86 11.80 -17.92
N ALA A 84 22.84 10.79 -18.80
CA ALA A 84 22.75 9.36 -18.47
C ALA A 84 21.49 9.00 -17.62
N PRO A 85 20.28 9.09 -18.20
CA PRO A 85 19.04 8.74 -17.51
C PRO A 85 18.96 7.25 -17.13
N PRO A 86 18.12 6.88 -16.16
CA PRO A 86 17.92 5.49 -15.78
C PRO A 86 17.54 4.59 -16.98
N PRO A 87 18.12 3.38 -17.13
CA PRO A 87 17.81 2.48 -18.24
C PRO A 87 16.32 2.15 -18.38
N GLU A 88 15.62 2.02 -17.24
CA GLU A 88 14.19 1.71 -17.19
C GLU A 88 13.35 2.83 -17.84
N LEU A 89 13.76 4.09 -17.64
CA LEU A 89 13.12 5.24 -18.27
C LEU A 89 13.37 5.24 -19.78
N LEU A 90 14.58 4.87 -20.23
CA LEU A 90 14.88 4.76 -21.67
C LEU A 90 14.00 3.69 -22.33
N SER A 91 13.91 2.50 -21.74
CA SER A 91 13.03 1.42 -22.22
C SER A 91 11.54 1.82 -22.22
N LEU A 92 11.12 2.66 -21.27
CA LEU A 92 9.78 3.23 -21.27
C LEU A 92 9.56 4.17 -22.46
N LEU A 93 10.51 5.07 -22.70
CA LEU A 93 10.40 6.08 -23.75
C LEU A 93 10.41 5.47 -25.16
N GLU A 94 11.14 4.39 -25.38
CA GLU A 94 11.11 3.62 -26.64
C GLU A 94 9.71 3.10 -27.00
N LYS A 95 8.87 2.85 -25.99
CA LYS A 95 7.50 2.35 -26.17
C LYS A 95 6.49 3.47 -26.39
N GLN A 96 6.86 4.74 -26.21
CA GLN A 96 5.96 5.87 -26.37
C GLN A 96 5.95 6.40 -27.80
N LYS A 97 4.77 6.82 -28.27
CA LYS A 97 4.60 7.36 -29.62
C LYS A 97 5.01 8.83 -29.70
N GLU A 98 4.68 9.59 -28.67
CA GLU A 98 5.02 11.00 -28.55
C GLU A 98 6.47 11.12 -28.05
N THR A 99 7.25 12.03 -28.66
CA THR A 99 8.69 12.21 -28.36
C THR A 99 9.12 13.67 -28.25
N GLU A 100 8.18 14.61 -28.38
CA GLU A 100 8.47 16.05 -28.28
C GLU A 100 8.95 16.43 -26.87
N LEU A 101 9.97 17.29 -26.79
CA LEU A 101 10.58 17.75 -25.54
C LEU A 101 10.56 19.28 -25.45
N PRO A 102 10.53 19.87 -24.23
CA PRO A 102 10.37 19.19 -22.95
C PRO A 102 8.96 18.66 -22.73
N ARG A 103 8.83 17.57 -21.97
CA ARG A 103 7.54 16.92 -21.69
C ARG A 103 7.46 16.44 -20.26
N ILE A 104 6.25 16.14 -19.84
CA ILE A 104 5.93 15.62 -18.51
C ILE A 104 5.23 14.26 -18.64
N LEU A 105 5.71 13.28 -17.88
CA LEU A 105 5.06 11.99 -17.69
C LEU A 105 4.56 11.88 -16.26
N LEU A 106 3.28 11.61 -16.08
CA LEU A 106 2.71 11.31 -14.78
C LEU A 106 2.75 9.79 -14.56
N MET A 107 3.66 9.33 -13.73
CA MET A 107 3.94 7.93 -13.46
C MET A 107 3.24 7.47 -12.17
N PRO A 108 2.64 6.28 -12.16
CA PRO A 108 2.19 5.66 -10.92
C PRO A 108 3.40 5.30 -10.02
N PRO A 109 3.19 5.09 -8.71
CA PRO A 109 4.23 4.63 -7.82
C PRO A 109 4.88 3.33 -8.32
N PRO A 110 6.19 3.13 -8.13
CA PRO A 110 6.95 2.02 -8.71
C PRO A 110 6.50 0.62 -8.22
N PHE A 111 5.62 0.56 -7.21
CA PHE A 111 5.12 -0.69 -6.64
C PHE A 111 3.82 -1.21 -7.28
N THR A 112 3.12 -0.40 -8.10
CA THR A 112 1.96 -0.85 -8.87
C THR A 112 2.44 -1.21 -10.27
N GLY A 113 2.46 -2.50 -10.62
CA GLY A 113 3.17 -3.14 -11.75
C GLY A 113 2.95 -2.60 -13.17
N SER A 114 2.21 -1.50 -13.38
CA SER A 114 2.12 -0.83 -14.66
C SER A 114 3.22 0.21 -14.83
N ALA A 115 4.19 -0.10 -15.71
CA ALA A 115 5.18 0.88 -16.16
C ALA A 115 4.57 1.96 -17.08
N THR A 116 3.25 2.00 -17.27
CA THR A 116 2.59 2.91 -18.20
C THR A 116 2.25 4.22 -17.50
N PRO A 117 2.60 5.39 -18.09
CA PRO A 117 2.17 6.67 -17.54
C PRO A 117 0.64 6.73 -17.42
N LEU A 118 0.16 7.35 -16.34
CA LEU A 118 -1.25 7.76 -16.23
C LEU A 118 -1.56 8.83 -17.27
N TRP A 119 -0.61 9.74 -17.52
CA TRP A 119 -0.75 10.82 -18.47
C TRP A 119 0.60 11.27 -19.03
N SER A 120 0.56 11.88 -20.21
CA SER A 120 1.71 12.50 -20.86
C SER A 120 1.28 13.80 -21.54
N GLY A 121 2.12 14.83 -21.47
CA GLY A 121 1.92 16.08 -22.21
C GLY A 121 3.21 16.86 -22.39
N THR A 122 3.23 17.83 -23.31
CA THR A 122 4.37 18.74 -23.50
C THR A 122 4.43 19.77 -22.38
N LEU A 123 5.62 20.28 -22.06
CA LEU A 123 5.79 21.40 -21.14
C LEU A 123 5.84 22.71 -21.95
N ALA A 124 4.72 23.07 -22.57
CA ALA A 124 4.68 24.14 -23.58
C ALA A 124 3.77 25.31 -23.21
N ASP A 125 2.55 25.04 -22.72
CA ASP A 125 1.54 26.08 -22.56
C ASP A 125 0.51 25.81 -21.45
N LYS A 126 -0.47 26.72 -21.34
CA LYS A 126 -1.58 26.62 -20.39
C LYS A 126 -2.49 25.40 -20.66
N THR A 127 -2.54 24.91 -21.89
CA THR A 127 -3.31 23.72 -22.27
C THR A 127 -2.72 22.48 -21.62
N SER A 128 -1.40 22.33 -21.67
CA SER A 128 -0.70 21.23 -20.99
C SER A 128 -0.89 21.26 -19.47
N LEU A 129 -0.86 22.46 -18.87
CA LEU A 129 -1.16 22.62 -17.43
C LEU A 129 -2.59 22.24 -17.09
N ALA A 130 -3.57 22.64 -17.92
CA ALA A 130 -4.96 22.24 -17.75
C ALA A 130 -5.14 20.71 -17.88
N GLY A 131 -4.44 20.11 -18.84
CA GLY A 131 -4.40 18.65 -19.03
C GLY A 131 -3.86 17.93 -17.79
N PHE A 132 -2.72 18.37 -17.26
CA PHE A 132 -2.15 17.81 -16.03
C PHE A 132 -3.08 18.00 -14.82
N ASN A 133 -3.67 19.18 -14.66
CA ASN A 133 -4.59 19.46 -13.56
C ASN A 133 -5.81 18.55 -13.57
N ALA A 134 -6.36 18.24 -14.76
CA ALA A 134 -7.48 17.32 -14.91
C ALA A 134 -7.12 15.85 -14.57
N GLN A 135 -5.83 15.52 -14.45
CA GLN A 135 -5.35 14.20 -14.03
C GLN A 135 -5.17 14.12 -12.51
N VAL A 136 -4.65 15.20 -11.92
CA VAL A 136 -4.29 15.26 -10.49
C VAL A 136 -5.47 15.63 -9.60
N ASP A 137 -6.44 16.37 -10.12
CA ASP A 137 -7.59 16.85 -9.35
C ASP A 137 -8.90 16.65 -10.11
N SER A 138 -9.95 16.30 -9.38
CA SER A 138 -11.30 16.12 -9.92
C SER A 138 -12.38 16.33 -8.85
N PRO A 139 -13.61 16.70 -9.24
CA PRO A 139 -14.72 16.85 -8.29
C PRO A 139 -14.92 15.64 -7.36
N VAL A 140 -14.90 14.42 -7.89
CA VAL A 140 -15.07 13.20 -7.08
C VAL A 140 -13.89 12.99 -6.13
N ARG A 141 -12.64 13.25 -6.54
CA ARG A 141 -11.47 13.16 -5.64
C ARG A 141 -11.64 14.11 -4.45
N ARG A 142 -12.03 15.36 -4.69
CA ARG A 142 -12.26 16.36 -3.62
C ARG A 142 -13.39 15.96 -2.68
N GLU A 143 -14.49 15.43 -3.21
CA GLU A 143 -15.61 14.95 -2.40
C GLU A 143 -15.21 13.70 -1.58
N THR A 144 -14.41 12.80 -2.15
CA THR A 144 -13.84 11.64 -1.42
C THR A 144 -12.98 12.10 -0.25
N VAL A 145 -12.01 13.00 -0.48
CA VAL A 145 -11.17 13.56 0.58
C VAL A 145 -12.01 14.21 1.68
N LYS A 146 -12.98 15.03 1.29
CA LYS A 146 -13.88 15.71 2.23
C LYS A 146 -14.64 14.73 3.12
N ARG A 147 -15.18 13.63 2.56
CA ARG A 147 -15.92 12.62 3.32
C ARG A 147 -15.03 11.80 4.26
N LEU A 148 -13.83 11.44 3.80
CA LEU A 148 -12.83 10.76 4.63
C LEU A 148 -12.42 11.63 5.83
N LEU A 149 -12.13 12.92 5.61
CA LEU A 149 -11.83 13.88 6.67
C LEU A 149 -13.03 14.17 7.59
N ALA A 150 -14.25 13.98 7.09
CA ALA A 150 -15.47 14.07 7.90
C ALA A 150 -15.71 12.82 8.78
N GLY A 151 -14.82 11.83 8.74
CA GLY A 151 -14.84 10.64 9.60
C GLY A 151 -15.60 9.45 9.03
N ASP A 152 -15.97 9.46 7.74
CA ASP A 152 -16.55 8.28 7.08
C ASP A 152 -15.50 7.16 6.99
N SER A 153 -15.90 5.92 7.30
CA SER A 153 -14.99 4.77 7.29
C SER A 153 -14.45 4.48 5.90
N ALA A 154 -15.30 4.60 4.88
CA ALA A 154 -14.91 4.47 3.49
C ALA A 154 -15.89 5.20 2.57
N VAL A 155 -15.37 5.63 1.42
CA VAL A 155 -16.12 6.20 0.31
C VAL A 155 -16.09 5.21 -0.85
N TRP A 156 -17.25 4.68 -1.19
CA TRP A 156 -17.44 3.69 -2.25
C TRP A 156 -17.76 4.41 -3.56
N ILE A 157 -16.78 4.39 -4.47
CA ILE A 157 -16.91 4.97 -5.80
C ILE A 157 -17.51 3.93 -6.73
N CYS A 158 -18.69 4.20 -7.28
CA CYS A 158 -19.39 3.36 -8.25
C CYS A 158 -19.18 3.94 -9.66
N LEU A 159 -18.29 3.34 -10.44
CA LEU A 159 -18.05 3.66 -11.83
C LEU A 159 -19.09 2.96 -12.72
N GLU A 160 -19.84 3.75 -13.47
CA GLU A 160 -20.90 3.30 -14.35
C GLU A 160 -20.35 2.53 -15.57
N SER A 161 -21.13 1.60 -16.10
CA SER A 161 -20.84 0.84 -17.33
C SER A 161 -21.28 1.56 -18.61
N GLY A 162 -22.17 2.54 -18.48
CA GLY A 162 -22.91 3.12 -19.62
C GLY A 162 -24.23 2.38 -19.90
N ASN A 163 -24.47 1.23 -19.27
CA ASN A 163 -25.78 0.61 -19.23
C ASN A 163 -26.53 1.04 -17.97
N LYS A 164 -27.44 2.01 -18.15
CA LYS A 164 -28.24 2.60 -17.07
C LYS A 164 -28.95 1.57 -16.19
N GLU A 165 -29.51 0.50 -16.76
CA GLU A 165 -30.24 -0.51 -15.98
C GLU A 165 -29.29 -1.32 -15.08
N ALA A 166 -28.14 -1.73 -15.62
CA ALA A 166 -27.11 -2.43 -14.85
C ALA A 166 -26.52 -1.51 -13.76
N ASP A 167 -26.26 -0.25 -14.09
CA ASP A 167 -25.69 0.75 -13.19
C ASP A 167 -26.65 1.08 -12.03
N ASP A 168 -27.93 1.33 -12.34
CA ASP A 168 -28.94 1.63 -11.33
C ASP A 168 -29.18 0.43 -10.41
N LYS A 169 -29.14 -0.80 -10.95
CA LYS A 169 -29.25 -2.03 -10.16
C LYS A 169 -28.05 -2.19 -9.21
N ALA A 170 -26.83 -2.06 -9.72
CA ALA A 170 -25.60 -2.18 -8.94
C ALA A 170 -25.52 -1.11 -7.84
N PHE A 171 -25.79 0.15 -8.19
CA PHE A 171 -25.76 1.25 -7.23
C PHE A 171 -26.81 1.10 -6.14
N LYS A 172 -28.04 0.69 -6.49
CA LYS A 172 -29.11 0.46 -5.50
C LYS A 172 -28.75 -0.66 -4.53
N LEU A 173 -28.18 -1.75 -5.03
CA LEU A 173 -27.72 -2.86 -4.19
C LEU A 173 -26.63 -2.39 -3.23
N LEU A 174 -25.62 -1.69 -3.75
CA LEU A 174 -24.53 -1.11 -2.97
C LEU A 174 -25.05 -0.20 -1.86
N ASP A 175 -25.86 0.80 -2.20
CA ASP A 175 -26.36 1.80 -1.26
C ASP A 175 -27.24 1.18 -0.17
N THR A 176 -28.11 0.24 -0.55
CA THR A 176 -28.97 -0.48 0.40
C THR A 176 -28.16 -1.32 1.37
N GLN A 177 -27.18 -2.07 0.85
CA GLN A 177 -26.37 -2.96 1.68
C GLN A 177 -25.45 -2.17 2.61
N LEU A 178 -24.82 -1.09 2.13
CA LEU A 178 -23.99 -0.23 2.97
C LEU A 178 -24.78 0.50 4.05
N ALA A 179 -26.01 0.93 3.75
CA ALA A 179 -26.90 1.53 4.75
C ALA A 179 -27.33 0.54 5.85
N LYS A 180 -27.46 -0.74 5.50
CA LYS A 180 -27.70 -1.83 6.46
C LYS A 180 -26.44 -2.07 7.32
N LEU A 181 -25.29 -2.29 6.68
CA LEU A 181 -24.02 -2.58 7.35
C LEU A 181 -23.57 -1.45 8.28
N GLY A 182 -23.80 -0.19 7.90
CA GLY A 182 -23.51 0.96 8.76
C GLY A 182 -24.26 0.97 10.10
N LYS A 183 -25.37 0.22 10.22
CA LYS A 183 -26.14 0.06 11.47
C LYS A 183 -25.81 -1.22 12.22
N GLU A 184 -25.38 -2.26 11.52
CA GLU A 184 -25.18 -3.61 12.08
C GLU A 184 -23.74 -3.86 12.52
N LEU A 185 -22.76 -3.33 11.78
CA LEU A 185 -21.36 -3.51 12.08
C LEU A 185 -20.95 -2.75 13.36
N LYS A 186 -19.94 -3.29 14.04
CA LYS A 186 -19.37 -2.72 15.26
C LYS A 186 -17.86 -2.67 15.12
N LEU A 187 -17.26 -1.61 15.66
CA LEU A 187 -15.81 -1.52 15.75
C LEU A 187 -15.30 -2.58 16.75
N PRO A 188 -14.07 -3.08 16.56
CA PRO A 188 -13.37 -3.89 17.55
C PRO A 188 -13.34 -3.19 18.90
N GLU A 189 -13.54 -3.95 19.97
CA GLU A 189 -13.35 -3.47 21.33
C GLU A 189 -11.85 -3.31 21.60
N GLN A 190 -11.46 -2.19 22.21
CA GLN A 190 -10.08 -1.98 22.67
C GLN A 190 -9.96 -2.45 24.12
N THR A 191 -8.97 -3.30 24.38
CA THR A 191 -8.61 -3.76 25.73
C THR A 191 -7.68 -2.75 26.41
N PRO A 192 -7.55 -2.76 27.76
CA PRO A 192 -6.56 -1.95 28.46
C PRO A 192 -5.14 -2.13 27.92
N GLU A 193 -4.79 -3.37 27.56
CA GLU A 193 -3.49 -3.72 26.98
C GLU A 193 -3.27 -3.05 25.61
N ASP A 194 -4.32 -2.92 24.79
CA ASP A 194 -4.25 -2.18 23.52
C ASP A 194 -3.99 -0.68 23.72
N LEU A 195 -4.40 -0.10 24.86
CA LEU A 195 -4.17 1.32 25.14
C LEU A 195 -2.71 1.59 25.55
N GLU A 196 -2.04 0.58 26.09
CA GLU A 196 -0.62 0.64 26.44
C GLU A 196 0.30 0.46 25.22
N ASP A 197 -0.19 -0.19 24.15
CA ASP A 197 0.53 -0.34 22.89
C ASP A 197 0.52 0.96 22.06
N PRO A 198 1.68 1.61 21.82
CA PRO A 198 1.77 2.82 21.02
C PRO A 198 1.18 2.68 19.60
N ASP A 199 1.24 1.49 19.02
CA ASP A 199 0.72 1.26 17.67
C ASP A 199 -0.81 1.18 17.65
N SER A 200 -1.44 0.86 18.78
CA SER A 200 -2.88 0.75 18.96
C SER A 200 -3.53 2.02 19.54
N GLN A 201 -2.72 3.01 19.91
CA GLN A 201 -3.19 4.32 20.37
C GLN A 201 -3.83 5.14 19.25
N VAL A 202 -4.94 5.78 19.55
CA VAL A 202 -5.58 6.74 18.66
C VAL A 202 -4.76 8.04 18.62
N ARG A 203 -4.35 8.49 17.43
CA ARG A 203 -3.56 9.73 17.25
C ARG A 203 -4.43 10.98 17.14
N PHE A 204 -5.56 10.86 16.45
CA PHE A 204 -6.45 12.00 16.15
C PHE A 204 -7.76 11.83 16.92
N GLU A 205 -7.72 12.09 18.23
CA GLU A 205 -8.83 11.88 19.16
C GLU A 205 -10.08 12.71 18.78
N LYS A 206 -9.90 13.90 18.17
CA LYS A 206 -11.01 14.78 17.75
C LYS A 206 -11.62 14.40 16.39
N LEU A 207 -11.04 13.43 15.68
CA LEU A 207 -11.62 12.97 14.41
C LEU A 207 -12.95 12.24 14.71
N PRO A 208 -14.08 12.65 14.12
CA PRO A 208 -15.40 12.07 14.40
C PRO A 208 -15.58 10.73 13.64
N VAL A 209 -14.68 9.78 13.90
CA VAL A 209 -14.67 8.47 13.28
C VAL A 209 -15.98 7.74 13.59
N ARG A 210 -16.69 7.34 12.55
CA ARG A 210 -17.96 6.61 12.64
C ARG A 210 -18.00 5.49 11.62
N ILE A 211 -18.80 4.46 11.91
CA ILE A 211 -19.14 3.43 10.92
C ILE A 211 -20.09 4.06 9.91
N ALA A 212 -19.52 4.67 8.88
CA ALA A 212 -20.27 5.29 7.79
C ALA A 212 -19.61 4.95 6.46
N PHE A 213 -20.44 4.48 5.53
CA PHE A 213 -20.03 4.10 4.19
C PHE A 213 -20.74 5.01 3.20
N SER A 214 -19.99 5.95 2.65
CA SER A 214 -20.49 6.92 1.68
C SER A 214 -20.47 6.34 0.28
N THR A 215 -21.42 6.70 -0.57
CA THR A 215 -21.45 6.27 -1.99
C THR A 215 -21.33 7.47 -2.93
N ILE A 216 -20.59 7.31 -4.04
CA ILE A 216 -20.48 8.32 -5.10
C ILE A 216 -20.60 7.63 -6.46
N ARG A 217 -21.50 8.10 -7.33
CA ARG A 217 -21.58 7.62 -8.73
C ARG A 217 -20.65 8.41 -9.62
N VAL A 218 -19.99 7.72 -10.54
CA VAL A 218 -19.10 8.31 -11.54
C VAL A 218 -19.50 7.79 -12.91
N SER A 219 -19.97 8.70 -13.76
CA SER A 219 -20.26 8.38 -15.15
C SER A 219 -18.97 8.34 -15.97
N ARG A 220 -18.81 7.33 -16.83
CA ARG A 220 -17.65 7.23 -17.75
C ARG A 220 -17.57 8.40 -18.74
N ASP A 221 -18.71 9.02 -19.03
CA ASP A 221 -18.80 10.16 -19.95
C ASP A 221 -18.50 11.50 -19.26
N ASN A 222 -18.25 11.51 -17.95
CA ASN A 222 -17.93 12.73 -17.22
C ASN A 222 -16.50 13.19 -17.53
N SER A 223 -16.39 14.20 -18.40
CA SER A 223 -15.11 14.78 -18.82
C SER A 223 -14.27 15.35 -17.67
N GLN A 224 -14.88 15.77 -16.56
CA GLN A 224 -14.17 16.27 -15.38
C GLN A 224 -13.53 15.15 -14.56
N GLU A 225 -13.96 13.90 -14.76
CA GLU A 225 -13.48 12.73 -14.01
C GLU A 225 -12.56 11.85 -14.83
N LYS A 226 -12.20 12.26 -16.05
CA LYS A 226 -11.42 11.43 -16.97
C LYS A 226 -10.13 10.91 -16.33
N GLY A 227 -9.38 11.76 -15.62
CA GLY A 227 -8.15 11.35 -14.95
C GLY A 227 -8.38 10.39 -13.78
N LEU A 228 -9.49 10.53 -13.06
CA LEU A 228 -9.90 9.57 -12.03
C LEU A 228 -10.29 8.23 -12.65
N ILE A 229 -11.11 8.24 -13.71
CA ILE A 229 -11.54 7.03 -14.42
C ILE A 229 -10.33 6.29 -14.99
N ASP A 230 -9.43 7.01 -15.68
CA ASP A 230 -8.22 6.43 -16.27
C ASP A 230 -7.30 5.82 -15.20
N GLN A 231 -7.26 6.39 -13.98
CA GLN A 231 -6.54 5.79 -12.85
C GLN A 231 -7.27 4.56 -12.28
N LEU A 232 -8.57 4.64 -12.03
CA LEU A 232 -9.36 3.53 -11.47
C LEU A 232 -9.27 2.29 -12.36
N MET A 233 -9.30 2.47 -13.68
CA MET A 233 -9.15 1.38 -14.64
C MET A 233 -7.74 0.78 -14.70
N LYS A 234 -6.76 1.35 -13.97
CA LYS A 234 -5.37 0.89 -13.88
C LYS A 234 -4.97 0.48 -12.46
N THR A 235 -5.92 0.38 -11.52
CA THR A 235 -5.60 -0.09 -10.15
C THR A 235 -5.26 -1.57 -10.13
N GLU A 236 -5.84 -2.35 -11.04
CA GLU A 236 -5.60 -3.78 -11.28
C GLU A 236 -5.46 -4.01 -12.80
N ASP A 237 -4.64 -5.00 -13.19
CA ASP A 237 -4.23 -5.19 -14.59
C ASP A 237 -5.36 -5.65 -15.52
N ASP A 238 -6.38 -6.33 -14.98
CA ASP A 238 -7.49 -6.95 -15.70
C ASP A 238 -8.73 -6.05 -15.87
N LEU A 239 -8.80 -4.90 -15.18
CA LEU A 239 -10.00 -4.05 -15.20
C LEU A 239 -10.34 -3.51 -16.58
N LEU A 240 -9.35 -3.25 -17.43
CA LEU A 240 -9.57 -2.74 -18.78
C LEU A 240 -10.40 -3.71 -19.63
N GLU A 241 -10.20 -5.01 -19.45
CA GLU A 241 -10.95 -6.07 -20.13
C GLU A 241 -12.42 -6.09 -19.70
N GLU A 242 -12.71 -5.50 -18.53
CA GLU A 242 -14.03 -5.49 -17.89
C GLU A 242 -14.77 -4.15 -18.00
N SER A 243 -14.26 -3.21 -18.80
CA SER A 243 -14.77 -1.83 -18.93
C SER A 243 -16.27 -1.67 -19.21
N GLY A 244 -16.93 -2.69 -19.77
CA GLY A 244 -18.37 -2.70 -20.04
C GLY A 244 -19.28 -3.06 -18.84
N LYS A 245 -18.71 -3.23 -17.65
CA LYS A 245 -19.46 -3.60 -16.43
C LYS A 245 -19.41 -2.48 -15.38
N PRO A 246 -20.43 -2.37 -14.51
CA PRO A 246 -20.37 -1.48 -13.36
C PRO A 246 -19.24 -1.93 -12.44
N MET A 247 -18.51 -0.97 -11.86
CA MET A 247 -17.38 -1.26 -10.97
C MET A 247 -17.52 -0.46 -9.68
N VAL A 248 -17.18 -1.06 -8.55
CA VAL A 248 -17.24 -0.41 -7.25
C VAL A 248 -15.87 -0.49 -6.56
N PHE A 249 -15.37 0.65 -6.12
CA PHE A 249 -14.06 0.82 -5.49
C PHE A 249 -14.24 1.41 -4.08
N PRO A 250 -14.01 0.63 -3.00
CA PRO A 250 -13.97 1.16 -1.65
C PRO A 250 -12.69 1.98 -1.44
N VAL A 251 -12.81 3.26 -1.12
CA VAL A 251 -11.67 4.15 -0.84
C VAL A 251 -11.65 4.51 0.64
N PHE A 252 -10.51 4.32 1.30
CA PHE A 252 -10.36 4.50 2.75
C PHE A 252 -9.00 5.13 3.10
N GLY A 253 -8.82 5.44 4.39
CA GLY A 253 -7.58 6.05 4.88
C GLY A 253 -7.29 7.38 4.20
N ARG A 254 -6.04 7.58 3.77
CA ARG A 254 -5.62 8.75 2.98
C ARG A 254 -5.78 8.57 1.47
N GLY A 255 -6.78 7.79 1.04
CA GLY A 255 -7.09 7.60 -0.38
C GLY A 255 -6.69 6.26 -0.98
N ARG A 256 -6.56 5.21 -0.16
CA ARG A 256 -6.29 3.86 -0.65
C ARG A 256 -7.56 3.24 -1.19
N ALA A 257 -7.57 2.86 -2.46
CA ALA A 257 -8.65 2.08 -3.07
C ALA A 257 -8.39 0.60 -2.84
N LEU A 258 -9.35 -0.11 -2.24
CA LEU A 258 -9.38 -1.56 -2.22
C LEU A 258 -9.65 -2.10 -3.64
N TRP A 259 -9.48 -3.40 -3.86
CA TRP A 259 -9.78 -4.04 -5.14
C TRP A 259 -11.21 -3.76 -5.63
N ALA A 260 -11.40 -3.81 -6.94
CA ALA A 260 -12.67 -3.52 -7.57
C ALA A 260 -13.67 -4.68 -7.44
N TYR A 261 -14.95 -4.33 -7.23
CA TYR A 261 -16.06 -5.26 -7.39
C TYR A 261 -16.76 -4.99 -8.71
N ILE A 262 -16.81 -6.00 -9.60
CA ILE A 262 -17.15 -5.81 -11.01
C ILE A 262 -18.41 -6.59 -11.36
N GLY A 263 -19.43 -5.92 -11.92
CA GLY A 263 -20.63 -6.56 -12.48
C GLY A 263 -21.27 -7.55 -11.52
N ALA A 264 -21.23 -8.85 -11.87
CA ALA A 264 -21.81 -9.92 -11.05
C ALA A 264 -21.11 -10.12 -9.69
N GLY A 265 -19.89 -9.63 -9.52
CA GLY A 265 -19.17 -9.60 -8.25
C GLY A 265 -19.66 -8.52 -7.28
N ILE A 266 -20.56 -7.63 -7.70
CA ILE A 266 -21.22 -6.67 -6.82
C ILE A 266 -22.40 -7.40 -6.13
N THR A 267 -22.11 -8.05 -5.02
CA THR A 267 -23.07 -8.84 -4.23
C THR A 267 -23.12 -8.36 -2.78
N GLU A 268 -24.20 -8.68 -2.06
CA GLU A 268 -24.34 -8.32 -0.63
C GLU A 268 -23.21 -8.90 0.23
N GLU A 269 -22.79 -10.14 -0.09
CA GLU A 269 -21.72 -10.86 0.59
C GLU A 269 -20.37 -10.17 0.40
N ASN A 270 -20.00 -9.89 -0.84
CA ASN A 270 -18.74 -9.23 -1.17
C ASN A 270 -18.65 -7.82 -0.59
N ILE A 271 -19.76 -7.06 -0.62
CA ILE A 271 -19.83 -5.73 0.01
C ILE A 271 -19.68 -5.85 1.54
N ALA A 272 -20.33 -6.84 2.15
CA ALA A 272 -20.23 -7.09 3.58
C ALA A 272 -18.82 -7.48 4.00
N GLU A 273 -18.15 -8.34 3.23
CA GLU A 273 -16.77 -8.74 3.48
C GLU A 273 -15.82 -7.55 3.43
N ALA A 274 -15.89 -6.70 2.40
CA ALA A 274 -15.07 -5.49 2.34
C ALA A 274 -15.37 -4.53 3.50
N ALA A 275 -16.64 -4.29 3.81
CA ALA A 275 -17.02 -3.42 4.91
C ALA A 275 -16.49 -3.95 6.26
N GLN A 276 -16.59 -5.25 6.50
CA GLN A 276 -16.05 -5.92 7.70
C GLN A 276 -14.54 -5.85 7.76
N PHE A 277 -13.84 -6.05 6.64
CA PHE A 277 -12.40 -5.90 6.57
C PHE A 277 -11.98 -4.47 6.95
N LEU A 278 -12.63 -3.46 6.37
CA LEU A 278 -12.28 -2.06 6.57
C LEU A 278 -12.46 -1.62 8.03
N ILE A 279 -13.52 -2.06 8.68
CA ILE A 279 -13.82 -1.71 10.09
C ILE A 279 -13.24 -2.70 11.10
N GLY A 280 -12.69 -3.81 10.65
CA GLY A 280 -12.08 -4.85 11.47
C GLY A 280 -10.65 -4.50 11.92
N PRO A 281 -10.06 -5.32 12.82
CA PRO A 281 -8.75 -5.05 13.39
C PRO A 281 -7.66 -5.05 12.32
N CYS A 282 -6.73 -4.10 12.41
CA CYS A 282 -5.62 -4.03 11.47
C CYS A 282 -4.55 -5.07 11.84
N SER A 283 -4.50 -6.18 11.11
CA SER A 283 -3.51 -7.24 11.34
C SER A 283 -2.12 -6.93 10.78
N CYS A 284 -2.00 -6.01 9.82
CA CYS A 284 -0.71 -5.65 9.22
C CYS A 284 -0.44 -4.15 9.39
N GLN A 285 0.49 -3.81 10.28
CA GLN A 285 1.00 -2.44 10.42
C GLN A 285 1.70 -1.96 9.14
N ILE A 286 2.23 -2.91 8.36
CA ILE A 286 2.92 -2.66 7.10
C ILE A 286 1.88 -2.45 5.99
N LYS A 287 1.74 -1.20 5.53
CA LYS A 287 0.86 -0.80 4.43
C LYS A 287 0.94 -1.72 3.22
N ARG A 288 2.14 -2.11 2.80
CA ARG A 288 2.38 -2.97 1.61
C ARG A 288 1.80 -4.38 1.74
N GLN A 289 1.51 -4.85 2.94
CA GLN A 289 0.85 -6.14 3.17
C GLN A 289 -0.68 -6.02 3.18
N ASN A 290 -1.21 -4.78 3.15
CA ASN A 290 -2.65 -4.56 3.01
C ASN A 290 -3.01 -4.42 1.54
N PRO A 291 -4.14 -4.99 1.12
CA PRO A 291 -4.60 -4.90 -0.25
C PRO A 291 -4.90 -3.47 -0.69
N GLY A 292 -4.91 -3.27 -2.00
CA GLY A 292 -5.29 -2.01 -2.64
C GLY A 292 -4.14 -1.19 -3.20
N SER A 293 -4.51 -0.07 -3.81
CA SER A 293 -3.62 0.88 -4.47
C SER A 293 -4.03 2.29 -4.10
N ASP A 294 -3.06 3.18 -3.90
CA ASP A 294 -3.37 4.55 -3.53
C ASP A 294 -3.80 5.38 -4.74
N LEU A 295 -4.84 6.19 -4.54
CA LEU A 295 -5.30 7.14 -5.53
C LEU A 295 -4.45 8.41 -5.50
N LEU A 296 -4.39 9.06 -6.66
CA LEU A 296 -3.79 10.37 -6.80
C LEU A 296 -4.76 11.43 -6.24
N LEU A 297 -4.47 12.07 -5.12
CA LEU A 297 -5.41 12.98 -4.47
C LEU A 297 -4.74 14.32 -4.15
N THR A 298 -5.47 15.39 -4.43
CA THR A 298 -5.13 16.74 -3.95
C THR A 298 -5.71 16.92 -2.55
N ALA A 299 -4.85 16.88 -1.53
CA ALA A 299 -5.22 17.03 -0.13
C ALA A 299 -4.00 17.44 0.71
N ASP A 300 -4.18 18.43 1.60
CA ASP A 300 -3.25 18.70 2.67
C ASP A 300 -3.58 17.82 3.88
N TRP A 301 -3.19 16.54 3.81
CA TRP A 301 -3.46 15.56 4.87
C TRP A 301 -2.87 15.97 6.21
N GLU A 302 -1.64 16.49 6.21
CA GLU A 302 -0.94 16.86 7.44
C GLU A 302 -1.63 18.06 8.10
N GLY A 303 -1.85 19.16 7.37
CA GLY A 303 -2.55 20.32 7.94
C GLY A 303 -4.00 20.03 8.36
N SER A 304 -4.68 19.12 7.64
CA SER A 304 -6.06 18.74 7.97
C SER A 304 -6.16 17.84 9.21
N LEU A 305 -5.15 17.01 9.46
CA LEU A 305 -5.15 16.06 10.59
C LEU A 305 -4.48 16.63 11.84
N GLU A 306 -3.46 17.49 11.72
CA GLU A 306 -2.71 18.05 12.85
C GLU A 306 -3.64 18.79 13.85
N GLY A 307 -4.63 19.54 13.35
CA GLY A 307 -5.62 20.21 14.19
C GLY A 307 -6.55 19.28 14.98
N LEU A 308 -6.53 17.97 14.70
CA LEU A 308 -7.35 16.95 15.35
C LEU A 308 -6.63 16.21 16.48
N ILE A 309 -5.35 16.52 16.72
CA ILE A 309 -4.61 16.03 17.89
C ILE A 309 -5.19 16.70 19.14
N GLU A 310 -5.47 15.92 20.18
CA GLU A 310 -5.73 16.46 21.50
C GLU A 310 -4.38 16.74 22.16
N THR A 311 -4.07 18.02 22.35
CA THR A 311 -2.94 18.42 23.20
C THR A 311 -3.36 18.15 24.64
N LYS A 312 -3.12 16.94 25.13
CA LYS A 312 -3.10 16.70 26.57
C LYS A 312 -1.86 17.40 27.09
N ASP A 313 -2.05 18.38 27.98
CA ASP A 313 -0.97 18.95 28.78
C ASP A 313 -0.44 17.84 29.70
N VAL A 314 0.42 16.98 29.17
CA VAL A 314 1.14 16.01 29.96
C VAL A 314 2.20 16.80 30.71
N GLU A 315 2.04 16.92 32.03
CA GLU A 315 3.13 17.36 32.89
C GLU A 315 4.29 16.40 32.67
N LEU A 316 5.30 16.86 31.92
CA LEU A 316 6.52 16.11 31.72
C LEU A 316 7.11 15.85 33.11
N PRO A 317 7.57 14.61 33.40
CA PRO A 317 8.28 14.36 34.64
C PRO A 317 9.42 15.37 34.77
N PRO A 318 9.69 15.86 35.99
CA PRO A 318 10.76 16.84 36.19
C PRO A 318 12.04 16.30 35.55
N LEU A 319 12.74 17.16 34.81
CA LEU A 319 14.00 16.80 34.17
C LEU A 319 14.96 16.28 35.25
N SER A 320 15.12 14.96 35.32
CA SER A 320 16.14 14.33 36.14
C SER A 320 17.48 14.77 35.57
N GLY A 321 18.23 15.58 36.33
CA GLY A 321 19.56 16.02 35.93
C GLY A 321 20.49 14.84 35.67
N LEU A 322 21.53 15.06 34.87
CA LEU A 322 22.61 14.09 34.60
C LEU A 322 23.37 13.61 35.86
N GLU A 323 22.98 14.09 37.05
CA GLU A 323 23.52 13.73 38.36
C GLU A 323 23.38 12.23 38.68
N GLY A 324 22.49 11.50 38.00
CA GLY A 324 22.39 10.03 38.08
C GLY A 324 23.45 9.27 37.29
N PHE A 325 24.31 9.96 36.52
CA PHE A 325 25.41 9.38 35.73
C PHE A 325 26.79 9.67 36.36
N THR A 326 26.90 9.66 37.69
CA THR A 326 28.21 9.69 38.34
C THR A 326 28.90 8.34 38.17
N VAL A 327 29.97 8.33 37.36
CA VAL A 327 30.94 7.22 37.35
C VAL A 327 31.75 7.33 38.64
N ASP A 328 31.65 6.32 39.52
CA ASP A 328 32.56 6.20 40.65
C ASP A 328 33.99 6.05 40.10
N VAL A 329 34.78 7.11 40.25
CA VAL A 329 36.22 7.04 40.00
C VAL A 329 36.84 6.53 41.29
N ASP A 330 37.18 5.25 41.31
CA ASP A 330 37.93 4.64 42.41
C ASP A 330 39.23 5.41 42.64
N ASP A 331 39.39 5.83 43.89
CA ASP A 331 40.49 6.59 44.45
C ASP A 331 41.81 5.83 44.27
N SER A 332 42.53 6.16 43.20
CA SER A 332 43.93 5.80 43.03
C SER A 332 44.77 7.05 42.78
N GLY A 333 44.92 7.82 43.87
CA GLY A 333 46.14 8.52 44.20
C GLY A 333 46.59 9.59 43.20
N ILE A 334 46.08 10.81 43.38
CA ILE A 334 46.75 12.02 42.88
C ILE A 334 46.85 13.01 44.03
N SER A 335 48.09 13.26 44.45
CA SER A 335 48.47 14.26 45.46
C SER A 335 48.16 15.68 44.98
N GLU A 336 47.76 16.53 45.93
CA GLU A 336 47.52 17.95 45.73
C GLU A 336 48.73 18.68 45.13
N GLY A 337 48.46 19.49 44.11
CA GLY A 337 49.34 20.56 43.65
C GLY A 337 49.95 20.30 42.28
N GLU A 338 49.22 20.65 41.22
CA GLU A 338 49.76 21.42 40.10
C GLU A 338 48.64 21.87 39.16
N THR A 339 48.70 23.14 38.80
CA THR A 339 47.76 23.87 37.94
C THR A 339 47.84 23.45 36.48
N ALA A 340 46.66 23.41 35.85
CA ALA A 340 46.40 23.41 34.41
C ALA A 340 47.04 22.27 33.58
N ALA A 341 46.24 21.24 33.32
CA ALA A 341 46.45 20.37 32.16
C ALA A 341 45.33 20.59 31.14
N ASP A 342 45.72 20.95 29.92
CA ASP A 342 44.91 20.94 28.71
C ASP A 342 44.08 19.65 28.62
N VAL A 343 42.76 19.76 28.76
CA VAL A 343 41.85 18.69 28.37
C VAL A 343 41.68 18.78 26.85
N LYS A 344 42.57 18.10 26.13
CA LYS A 344 42.31 17.70 24.74
C LYS A 344 41.07 16.81 24.73
N LEU A 345 39.95 17.32 24.23
CA LEU A 345 38.81 16.51 23.82
C LEU A 345 39.24 15.66 22.62
N VAL A 346 39.88 14.52 22.90
CA VAL A 346 39.95 13.41 21.96
C VAL A 346 38.57 12.78 22.01
N ALA A 347 37.77 13.00 20.97
CA ALA A 347 36.60 12.19 20.71
C ALA A 347 37.06 10.75 20.50
N LYS A 348 37.07 9.97 21.57
CA LYS A 348 37.24 8.53 21.50
C LYS A 348 35.89 7.98 21.08
N THR A 349 35.72 7.88 19.76
CA THR A 349 34.69 7.04 19.14
C THR A 349 34.70 5.69 19.88
N PRO A 350 33.56 5.20 20.39
CA PRO A 350 33.48 3.82 20.82
C PRO A 350 33.79 2.95 19.60
N GLU A 351 34.86 2.17 19.66
CA GLU A 351 35.07 1.07 18.72
C GLU A 351 33.90 0.09 18.89
N ILE A 352 32.88 0.25 18.06
CA ILE A 352 32.02 -0.85 17.68
C ILE A 352 32.95 -1.81 16.94
N PRO A 353 33.08 -3.08 17.36
CA PRO A 353 33.83 -4.05 16.59
C PRO A 353 33.28 -4.05 15.17
N LEU A 354 34.13 -3.80 14.17
CA LEU A 354 33.77 -4.07 12.79
C LEU A 354 33.27 -5.52 12.75
N ALA A 355 31.98 -5.68 12.48
CA ALA A 355 31.48 -6.92 11.92
C ALA A 355 32.38 -7.22 10.72
N HIS A 356 32.91 -8.43 10.68
CA HIS A 356 33.68 -8.94 9.56
C HIS A 356 32.96 -8.59 8.25
N GLU A 357 33.71 -8.16 7.24
CA GLU A 357 33.29 -8.30 5.85
C GLU A 357 32.93 -9.77 5.63
N VAL A 358 31.64 -10.06 5.65
CA VAL A 358 31.11 -11.25 5.02
C VAL A 358 31.01 -10.87 3.55
N GLU A 359 31.91 -11.43 2.73
CA GLU A 359 31.74 -11.40 1.28
C GLU A 359 30.30 -11.82 0.94
N PRO A 360 29.62 -11.12 0.01
CA PRO A 360 28.31 -11.56 -0.43
C PRO A 360 28.45 -12.95 -1.06
N ASP A 361 27.76 -13.92 -0.49
CA ASP A 361 27.61 -15.26 -1.07
C ASP A 361 27.11 -15.09 -2.52
N PRO A 362 27.74 -15.72 -3.53
CA PRO A 362 27.35 -15.54 -4.92
C PRO A 362 25.88 -15.92 -5.11
N ALA A 363 25.16 -15.06 -5.84
CA ALA A 363 23.77 -15.30 -6.20
C ALA A 363 23.60 -16.71 -6.78
N PRO A 364 22.56 -17.46 -6.37
CA PRO A 364 22.28 -18.75 -7.00
C PRO A 364 22.08 -18.54 -8.51
N PRO A 365 22.59 -19.44 -9.35
CA PRO A 365 22.45 -19.31 -10.79
C PRO A 365 20.96 -19.23 -11.16
N PRO A 366 20.61 -18.49 -12.22
CA PRO A 366 19.23 -18.42 -12.68
C PRO A 366 18.71 -19.82 -12.95
N ALA A 367 17.52 -20.12 -12.43
CA ALA A 367 16.82 -21.35 -12.75
C ALA A 367 16.65 -21.44 -14.27
N THR A 368 17.43 -22.33 -14.88
CA THR A 368 17.27 -22.74 -16.27
C THR A 368 15.84 -23.27 -16.43
N ALA A 369 14.99 -22.51 -17.12
CA ALA A 369 13.79 -23.07 -17.70
C ALA A 369 14.18 -24.28 -18.57
N PRO A 370 13.47 -25.40 -18.51
CA PRO A 370 13.74 -26.48 -19.44
C PRO A 370 13.56 -25.96 -20.87
N ARG A 371 14.66 -26.03 -21.61
CA ARG A 371 14.73 -25.84 -23.06
C ARG A 371 13.71 -26.77 -23.70
N ALA A 372 12.59 -26.22 -24.17
CA ALA A 372 11.71 -26.91 -25.09
C ALA A 372 12.51 -27.13 -26.38
N GLU A 373 12.83 -28.39 -26.63
CA GLU A 373 13.44 -28.86 -27.86
C GLU A 373 12.48 -28.61 -29.02
N LYS A 374 12.94 -27.84 -30.02
CA LYS A 374 12.27 -27.75 -31.32
C LYS A 374 12.38 -29.12 -31.99
N THR A 375 11.24 -29.77 -32.21
CA THR A 375 11.08 -30.75 -33.28
C THR A 375 10.11 -30.21 -34.32
N ASP A 376 10.58 -30.15 -35.56
CA ASP A 376 9.85 -29.72 -36.75
C ASP A 376 8.88 -30.81 -37.24
N SER A 377 7.61 -30.40 -37.46
CA SER A 377 6.66 -30.83 -38.52
C SER A 377 6.08 -32.27 -38.56
N PRO A 378 4.95 -32.51 -39.28
CA PRO A 378 3.70 -31.74 -39.40
C PRO A 378 2.40 -32.60 -39.32
N ALA A 379 1.25 -31.89 -39.30
CA ALA A 379 -0.10 -32.31 -39.72
C ALA A 379 -0.95 -33.24 -38.80
N GLU A 380 -2.12 -32.72 -38.40
CA GLU A 380 -3.48 -33.17 -38.80
C GLU A 380 -4.47 -33.04 -37.63
N ALA A 381 -5.59 -32.33 -37.87
CA ALA A 381 -6.66 -32.07 -36.90
C ALA A 381 -7.52 -33.31 -36.68
N PRO A 382 -8.09 -33.47 -35.47
CA PRO A 382 -9.56 -33.35 -35.39
C PRO A 382 -10.09 -32.65 -34.13
N ASP A 383 -11.23 -31.97 -34.27
CA ASP A 383 -12.11 -31.45 -33.20
C ASP A 383 -13.08 -32.55 -32.68
N PRO A 384 -13.88 -32.33 -31.61
CA PRO A 384 -13.65 -31.62 -30.34
C PRO A 384 -14.14 -32.44 -29.11
N VAL A 385 -14.17 -31.79 -27.92
CA VAL A 385 -14.85 -32.13 -26.64
C VAL A 385 -13.96 -32.74 -25.55
N GLU A 386 -13.53 -31.92 -24.57
CA GLU A 386 -13.91 -32.02 -23.14
C GLU A 386 -13.28 -30.86 -22.34
N ALA A 387 -14.00 -30.42 -21.31
CA ALA A 387 -13.78 -29.18 -20.56
C ALA A 387 -12.41 -29.10 -19.88
N ALA A 388 -11.70 -27.98 -20.09
CA ALA A 388 -10.48 -27.66 -19.36
C ALA A 388 -10.79 -26.66 -18.23
N ASP A 389 -10.63 -27.18 -17.01
CA ASP A 389 -10.66 -26.53 -15.70
C ASP A 389 -9.80 -25.25 -15.65
N GLY A 390 -10.44 -24.12 -15.32
CA GLY A 390 -9.82 -22.80 -15.18
C GLY A 390 -9.17 -22.57 -13.81
N SER A 391 -8.50 -23.57 -13.25
CA SER A 391 -7.87 -23.46 -11.94
C SER A 391 -6.46 -22.85 -12.02
N ASN A 392 -6.30 -21.73 -11.32
CA ASN A 392 -5.03 -21.00 -11.18
C ASN A 392 -3.95 -21.95 -10.60
N PRO A 393 -2.69 -21.93 -11.09
CA PRO A 393 -1.61 -22.81 -10.60
C PRO A 393 -1.41 -22.78 -9.07
N LEU A 394 -1.78 -21.68 -8.40
CA LEU A 394 -1.82 -21.59 -6.94
C LEU A 394 -2.91 -22.47 -6.31
N GLN A 395 -4.14 -22.47 -6.84
CA GLN A 395 -5.22 -23.33 -6.36
C GLN A 395 -4.87 -24.81 -6.59
N ARG A 396 -4.26 -25.12 -7.73
CA ARG A 396 -3.78 -26.48 -8.02
C ARG A 396 -2.72 -26.94 -7.00
N ASN A 397 -1.76 -26.08 -6.67
CA ASN A 397 -0.72 -26.40 -5.68
C ASN A 397 -1.29 -26.54 -4.25
N ILE A 398 -2.29 -25.72 -3.89
CA ILE A 398 -2.99 -25.82 -2.59
C ILE A 398 -3.79 -27.13 -2.51
N ILE A 399 -4.49 -27.52 -3.57
CA ILE A 399 -5.22 -28.80 -3.64
C ILE A 399 -4.24 -29.98 -3.55
N PHE A 400 -3.09 -29.92 -4.25
CA PHE A 400 -2.07 -30.96 -4.15
C PHE A 400 -1.45 -31.06 -2.75
N LEU A 401 -1.20 -29.94 -2.07
CA LEU A 401 -0.75 -29.93 -0.67
C LEU A 401 -1.80 -30.48 0.28
N GLY A 402 -3.08 -30.17 0.06
CA GLY A 402 -4.20 -30.73 0.84
C GLY A 402 -4.32 -32.25 0.68
N ILE A 403 -4.19 -32.77 -0.55
CA ILE A 403 -4.23 -34.21 -0.85
C ILE A 403 -3.00 -34.92 -0.25
N ALA A 404 -1.81 -34.32 -0.35
CA ALA A 404 -0.59 -34.88 0.23
C ALA A 404 -0.67 -34.92 1.77
N GLY A 405 -1.22 -33.89 2.40
CA GLY A 405 -1.47 -33.84 3.85
C GLY A 405 -2.46 -34.92 4.31
N PHE A 406 -3.54 -35.13 3.55
CA PHE A 406 -4.53 -36.17 3.84
C PHE A 406 -3.96 -37.59 3.69
N ALA A 407 -3.13 -37.82 2.66
CA ALA A 407 -2.45 -39.10 2.47
C ALA A 407 -1.44 -39.40 3.60
N LEU A 408 -0.74 -38.37 4.10
CA LEU A 408 0.19 -38.49 5.22
C LEU A 408 -0.56 -38.86 6.52
N LEU A 409 -1.68 -38.18 6.80
CA LEU A 409 -2.56 -38.47 7.95
C LEU A 409 -3.16 -39.88 7.87
N ALA A 410 -3.62 -40.31 6.70
CA ALA A 410 -4.13 -41.66 6.49
C ALA A 410 -3.04 -42.73 6.66
N GLY A 411 -1.83 -42.48 6.18
CA GLY A 411 -0.67 -43.36 6.34
C GLY A 411 -0.24 -43.53 7.80
N ILE A 412 -0.23 -42.44 8.57
CA ILE A 412 0.06 -42.46 10.02
C ILE A 412 -1.04 -43.24 10.76
N THR A 413 -2.31 -43.05 10.40
CA THR A 413 -3.43 -43.76 11.04
C THR A 413 -3.40 -45.27 10.77
N LEU A 414 -3.00 -45.68 9.56
CA LEU A 414 -2.81 -47.08 9.19
C LEU A 414 -1.60 -47.73 9.89
N LEU A 415 -0.51 -46.98 10.07
CA LEU A 415 0.68 -47.45 10.80
C LEU A 415 0.42 -47.62 12.31
N VAL A 416 -0.46 -46.80 12.89
CA VAL A 416 -0.91 -46.93 14.28
C VAL A 416 -1.84 -48.13 14.45
N ARG A 417 -2.76 -48.37 13.50
CA ARG A 417 -3.67 -49.53 13.54
C ARG A 417 -3.01 -50.88 13.31
N LYS A 418 -1.86 -50.94 12.63
CA LYS A 418 -1.13 -52.20 12.36
C LYS A 418 -0.21 -52.64 13.50
N LYS A 419 -0.12 -51.85 14.59
CA LYS A 419 0.73 -52.10 15.76
C LYS A 419 -0.05 -52.32 17.07
N GLN A 420 -1.37 -52.37 16.99
CA GLN A 420 -2.25 -53.01 17.98
C GLN A 420 -2.65 -54.38 17.43
#